data_AF-A0A3D2IEE2-F1
#
_entry.id   AF-A0A3D2IEE2-F1
#
_cell.length_a   1.000
_cell.length_b   1.000
_cell.length_c   1.000
_cell.angle_alpha   90.00
_cell.angle_beta   90.00
_cell.angle_gamma   90.00
#
_symmetry.space_group_name_H-M   'P 1'
#
loop_
_entity.id
_entity.type
_entity.pdbx_description
1 polymer ?
#
loop_
_entity_poly.entity_id
_entity_poly.type
_entity_poly.pdbx_seq_one_letter_code
_entity_poly.pdbx_strand_id
1 'polypeptide(L)' 'MDVMKSGYDLWQEKKHKSRFKNGGIECNACKEIKKPKDYGANKSRCKKCVTEYYKKRYKRAKQSLW' A
#
# COMPACT_ATOMS: atom_id res chain seq x y z
N MET A 1 19.17 -13.52 -19.87
CA MET A 1 19.53 -13.43 -18.44
C MET A 1 18.26 -13.60 -17.64
N ASP A 2 18.00 -14.82 -17.17
CA ASP A 2 16.95 -15.06 -16.18
C ASP A 2 17.37 -14.40 -14.87
N VAL A 3 16.71 -13.29 -14.54
CA VAL A 3 16.91 -12.61 -13.27
C VAL A 3 16.38 -13.53 -12.18
N MET A 4 17.27 -14.29 -11.54
CA MET A 4 16.93 -15.13 -10.40
C MET A 4 16.35 -14.24 -9.31
N LYS A 5 15.03 -14.32 -9.10
CA LYS A 5 14.33 -13.59 -8.04
C LYS A 5 14.86 -14.03 -6.69
N SER A 6 15.19 -13.05 -5.85
CA SER A 6 15.59 -13.31 -4.47
C SER A 6 14.44 -13.92 -3.68
N GLY A 7 14.75 -14.65 -2.60
CA GLY A 7 13.75 -15.12 -1.64
C GLY A 7 12.87 -13.98 -1.09
N TYR A 8 13.42 -12.76 -1.02
CA TYR A 8 12.68 -11.56 -0.64
C TYR A 8 11.60 -11.18 -1.67
N ASP A 9 11.92 -11.25 -2.96
CA ASP A 9 10.98 -10.92 -4.05
C ASP A 9 9.81 -11.90 -4.06
N LEU A 10 10.10 -13.20 -3.89
CA LEU A 10 9.10 -14.25 -3.80
C LEU A 10 8.16 -14.04 -2.59
N TRP A 11 8.71 -13.60 -1.45
CA TRP A 11 7.92 -13.28 -0.27
C TRP A 11 7.01 -12.07 -0.47
N GLN A 12 7.52 -10.99 -1.08
CA GLN A 12 6.73 -9.80 -1.42
C GLN A 12 5.58 -10.13 -2.39
N GLU A 13 5.84 -10.95 -3.41
CA GLU A 13 4.80 -11.38 -4.35
C GLU A 13 3.71 -12.21 -3.66
N LYS A 14 4.08 -13.17 -2.81
CA LYS A 14 3.12 -13.96 -2.02
C LYS A 14 2.25 -13.05 -1.15
N LYS A 15 2.87 -12.07 -0.48
CA LYS A 15 2.17 -11.09 0.37
C LYS A 15 1.26 -10.14 -0.44
N HIS A 16 1.64 -9.79 -1.67
CA HIS A 16 0.81 -8.97 -2.53
C HIS A 16 -0.41 -9.77 -3.04
N LYS A 17 -0.19 -11.02 -3.49
CA LYS A 17 -1.26 -11.90 -3.98
C LYS A 17 -2.28 -12.24 -2.87
N SER A 18 -1.84 -12.48 -1.64
CA SER A 18 -2.74 -12.80 -0.51
C SER A 18 -3.71 -11.67 -0.13
N ARG A 19 -3.45 -10.44 -0.58
CA ARG A 19 -4.31 -9.29 -0.33
C ARG A 19 -5.45 -9.17 -1.32
N PHE A 20 -5.43 -9.93 -2.41
CA PHE A 20 -6.57 -10.01 -3.32
C PHE A 20 -7.61 -10.95 -2.71
N LYS A 21 -8.77 -10.39 -2.36
CA LYS A 21 -9.89 -11.12 -1.77
C LYS A 21 -11.15 -10.71 -2.49
N ASN A 22 -11.96 -11.69 -2.90
CA ASN A 22 -13.30 -11.47 -3.48
C ASN A 22 -13.33 -10.45 -4.63
N GLY A 23 -12.34 -10.48 -5.53
CA GLY A 23 -12.23 -9.55 -6.67
C GLY A 23 -11.76 -8.12 -6.32
N GLY A 24 -11.44 -7.85 -5.05
CA GLY A 24 -10.86 -6.60 -4.58
C GLY A 24 -9.49 -6.79 -3.93
N ILE A 25 -8.92 -5.69 -3.45
CA ILE A 25 -7.67 -5.68 -2.67
C ILE A 25 -8.01 -5.23 -1.26
N GLU A 26 -7.47 -5.90 -0.25
CA GLU A 26 -7.56 -5.53 1.17
C GLU A 26 -6.56 -4.42 1.53
N CYS A 27 -7.04 -3.38 2.21
CA CYS A 27 -6.22 -2.22 2.54
C CYS A 27 -5.39 -2.51 3.78
N ASN A 28 -4.08 -2.29 3.74
CA ASN A 28 -3.25 -2.53 4.94
C ASN A 28 -3.58 -1.60 6.12
N ALA A 29 -4.15 -0.42 5.84
CA ALA A 29 -4.46 0.58 6.87
C ALA A 29 -5.88 0.43 7.44
N CYS A 30 -6.90 0.36 6.59
CA CYS A 30 -8.30 0.29 7.04
C CYS A 30 -8.92 -1.11 6.96
N LYS A 31 -8.21 -2.13 6.46
CA LYS A 31 -8.65 -3.53 6.33
C LYS A 31 -9.91 -3.76 5.48
N GLU A 32 -10.43 -2.71 4.85
CA GLU A 32 -11.53 -2.81 3.89
C GLU A 32 -11.06 -3.39 2.55
N ILE A 33 -11.91 -4.21 1.94
CA ILE A 33 -11.73 -4.70 0.56
C ILE A 33 -12.28 -3.63 -0.40
N LYS A 34 -11.42 -3.12 -1.28
CA LYS A 34 -11.77 -2.08 -2.26
C LYS A 34 -11.33 -2.47 -3.66
N LYS A 35 -11.89 -1.81 -4.68
CA LYS A 35 -11.49 -2.06 -6.06
C LYS A 35 -10.03 -1.62 -6.26
N PRO A 36 -9.24 -2.30 -7.10
CA PRO A 36 -7.84 -1.92 -7.35
C PRO A 36 -7.66 -0.47 -7.80
N LYS A 37 -8.65 0.12 -8.48
CA LYS A 37 -8.65 1.53 -8.90
C LYS A 37 -8.69 2.54 -7.74
N ASP A 38 -9.14 2.11 -6.56
CA ASP A 38 -9.23 2.92 -5.35
C ASP A 38 -7.94 2.86 -4.52
N TYR A 39 -6.89 2.21 -5.04
CA TYR A 39 -5.57 2.16 -4.44
C TYR A 39 -4.59 3.14 -5.08
N GLY A 40 -3.60 3.59 -4.31
CA GLY A 40 -2.48 4.38 -4.83
C GLY A 40 -1.49 3.54 -5.65
N ALA A 41 -0.46 4.19 -6.20
CA ALA A 41 0.54 3.55 -7.07
C ALA A 41 1.17 2.27 -6.46
N ASN A 42 1.46 2.28 -5.17
CA ASN A 42 2.08 1.15 -4.46
C ASN A 42 1.08 0.02 -4.09
N LYS A 43 -0.22 0.16 -4.42
CA LYS A 43 -1.32 -0.79 -4.12
C LYS A 43 -1.38 -1.35 -2.68
N SER A 44 -0.66 -0.73 -1.74
CA SER A 44 -0.54 -1.13 -0.33
C SER A 44 -1.64 -0.53 0.54
N ARG A 45 -2.07 0.68 0.20
CA ARG A 45 -3.10 1.43 0.93
C ARG A 45 -4.08 2.02 -0.08
N CYS A 46 -5.36 2.10 0.31
CA CYS A 46 -6.36 2.79 -0.48
C CYS A 46 -6.04 4.29 -0.54
N LYS A 47 -6.47 4.97 -1.61
CA LYS A 47 -6.19 6.40 -1.86
C LYS A 47 -6.53 7.27 -0.65
N LYS A 48 -7.67 7.00 0.01
CA LYS A 48 -8.08 7.72 1.22
C LYS A 48 -7.03 7.64 2.34
N CYS A 49 -6.59 6.44 2.69
CA CYS A 49 -5.57 6.23 3.73
C CYS A 49 -4.20 6.81 3.34
N VAL A 50 -3.87 6.80 2.04
CA VAL A 50 -2.64 7.44 1.53
C VAL A 50 -2.71 8.95 1.75
N THR A 51 -3.82 9.58 1.37
CA THR A 51 -4.04 11.03 1.55
C THR A 51 -3.97 11.43 3.02
N GLU A 52 -4.60 10.67 3.93
CA GLU A 52 -4.55 10.95 5.37
C GLU A 52 -3.13 10.81 5.95
N TYR A 53 -2.39 9.79 5.52
CA TYR A 53 -1.00 9.60 5.92
C TYR A 53 -0.13 10.80 5.50
N TYR A 54 -0.25 11.25 4.24
CA TYR A 54 0.50 12.41 3.76
C TYR A 54 0.08 13.72 4.45
N LYS A 55 -1.21 13.93 4.71
CA LYS A 55 -1.68 15.08 5.51
C LYS A 55 -1.05 15.10 6.90
N LYS A 56 -1.01 13.96 7.60
CA LYS A 56 -0.36 13.85 8.92
C LYS A 56 1.14 14.11 8.84
N ARG A 57 1.82 13.55 7.82
CA ARG A 57 3.26 13.77 7.59
C ARG A 57 3.57 15.24 7.32
N TYR A 58 2.78 15.90 6.49
CA TYR A 58 2.91 17.32 6.18
C TYR A 58 2.70 18.20 7.43
N LYS A 59 1.67 17.92 8.24
CA LYS A 59 1.44 18.63 9.51
C LYS A 59 2.64 18.51 10.46
N ARG A 60 3.20 17.31 10.61
CA ARG A 60 4.40 17.08 11.44
C ARG A 60 5.63 17.82 10.90
N ALA A 61 5.85 17.76 9.59
CA ALA A 61 6.96 18.48 8.96
C ALA A 61 6.83 20.00 9.12
N LYS A 62 5.60 20.54 9.04
CA LYS A 62 5.35 21.96 9.29
C LYS A 62 5.59 22.34 10.75
N GLN A 63 5.21 21.49 11.70
CA GLN A 63 5.45 21.71 13.14
C GLN A 63 6.94 21.66 13.50
N SER A 64 7.73 20.79 12.87
CA SER A 64 9.18 20.72 13.11
C SER A 64 9.98 21.87 12.50
N LEU A 65 9.35 22.70 11.67
CA LEU A 65 9.96 23.88 11.05
C LEU A 65 9.73 25.18 11.86
N TRP A 66 8.93 25.08 12.93
CA TRP A 66 8.67 26.14 13.90
C TRP A 66 9.36 25.79 15.23
#